data_AF-A0A6B8RBB8-F1
#
_entry.id   AF-A0A6B8RBB8-F1
#
_cell.length_a   1.000
_cell.length_b   1.000
_cell.length_c   1.000
_cell.angle_alpha   90.00
_cell.angle_beta   90.00
_cell.angle_gamma   90.00
#
_symmetry.space_group_name_H-M   'P 1'
#
loop_
_entity.id
_entity.type
_entity.pdbx_description
1 polymer ?
#
loop_
_entity_poly.entity_id
_entity_poly.type
_entity_poly.pdbx_seq_one_letter_code
_entity_poly.pdbx_strand_id
1 'polypeptide(L)'
;MANVSQTTLIMVRQFDVPTERVFDAWINPVMMRRWLMTNEGTNKIAVNEPYVGGRWTIVDQRDGIEYTATGEYLKIERPNLLIFTFQMPQFSELIDRLTVELRELEKGCEMTFTQVINVAHEEDWTEADIEKAHGENYSGSEHGWNLMFGGLKDILSLYALIQQIGPERLAELSDQALKNAGEDYFKNENAQAIYSLRYLGYVEHESALFTDVGVQLLKQLAVDAN
;
A
#
# COMPACT_ATOMS: atom_id res chain seq x y z
N MET A 1 23.34 -25.72 5.57
CA MET A 1 22.91 -24.35 5.21
C MET A 1 21.71 -24.53 4.29
N ALA A 2 20.63 -23.78 4.47
CA ALA A 2 19.50 -23.88 3.54
C ALA A 2 19.99 -23.57 2.12
N ASN A 3 19.65 -24.43 1.16
CA ASN A 3 19.86 -24.13 -0.25
C ASN A 3 18.84 -23.05 -0.61
N VAL A 4 19.29 -21.85 -0.95
CA VAL A 4 18.41 -20.72 -1.27
C VAL A 4 18.67 -20.29 -2.71
N SER A 5 17.60 -20.02 -3.44
CA SER A 5 17.67 -19.35 -4.75
C SER A 5 16.71 -18.17 -4.80
N GLN A 6 16.57 -17.53 -5.95
CA GLN A 6 15.78 -16.31 -6.10
C GLN A 6 14.87 -16.36 -7.33
N THR A 7 13.68 -15.80 -7.18
CA THR A 7 12.81 -15.39 -8.28
C THR A 7 12.49 -13.90 -8.17
N THR A 8 12.05 -13.26 -9.25
CA THR A 8 11.83 -11.81 -9.29
C THR A 8 10.44 -11.48 -9.81
N LEU A 9 9.70 -10.70 -9.01
CA LEU A 9 8.43 -10.10 -9.38
C LEU A 9 8.64 -8.65 -9.80
N ILE A 10 8.07 -8.25 -10.94
CA ILE A 10 8.06 -6.86 -11.41
C ILE A 10 6.62 -6.45 -11.72
N MET A 11 6.18 -5.33 -11.16
CA MET A 11 4.83 -4.79 -11.34
C MET A 11 4.89 -3.31 -11.69
N VAL A 12 4.12 -2.89 -12.69
CA VAL A 12 4.00 -1.46 -13.08
C VAL A 12 2.61 -0.94 -12.74
N ARG A 13 2.52 0.17 -12.01
CA ARG A 13 1.25 0.79 -11.59
C ARG A 13 1.25 2.27 -11.94
N GLN A 14 0.09 2.78 -12.33
CA GLN A 14 -0.12 4.20 -12.59
C GLN A 14 -1.09 4.80 -11.57
N PHE A 15 -0.74 5.98 -11.08
CA PHE A 15 -1.48 6.74 -10.09
C PHE A 15 -1.75 8.15 -10.62
N ASP A 16 -2.97 8.66 -10.40
CA ASP A 16 -3.37 10.01 -10.83
C ASP A 16 -2.97 11.10 -9.81
N VAL A 17 -1.80 10.93 -9.19
CA VAL A 17 -1.20 11.85 -8.22
C VAL A 17 0.30 12.01 -8.50
N PRO A 18 0.94 13.12 -8.06
CA PRO A 18 2.39 13.30 -8.20
C PRO A 18 3.21 12.21 -7.50
N THR A 19 4.46 12.03 -7.92
CA THR A 19 5.39 11.01 -7.38
C THR A 19 5.55 11.12 -5.86
N GLU A 20 5.54 12.33 -5.32
CA GLU A 20 5.67 12.65 -3.90
C GLU A 20 4.58 11.96 -3.08
N ARG A 21 3.35 11.92 -3.59
CA ARG A 21 2.20 11.33 -2.89
C ARG A 21 2.32 9.81 -2.79
N VAL A 22 2.78 9.17 -3.86
CA VAL A 22 3.04 7.73 -3.85
C VAL A 22 4.23 7.41 -2.96
N PHE A 23 5.31 8.18 -3.06
CA PHE A 23 6.49 8.02 -2.20
C PHE A 23 6.13 8.18 -0.71
N ASP A 24 5.37 9.22 -0.36
CA ASP A 24 4.89 9.46 1.00
C ASP A 24 4.06 8.30 1.52
N ALA A 25 3.24 7.66 0.68
CA ALA A 25 2.44 6.52 1.11
C ALA A 25 3.27 5.30 1.55
N TRP A 26 4.52 5.17 1.07
CA TRP A 26 5.46 4.11 1.48
C TRP A 26 6.20 4.41 2.79
N ILE A 27 6.29 5.68 3.21
CA ILE A 27 7.13 6.08 4.36
C ILE A 27 6.37 6.81 5.47
N ASN A 28 5.16 7.29 5.21
CA ASN A 28 4.33 7.92 6.23
C ASN A 28 3.56 6.82 6.99
N PRO A 29 3.80 6.59 8.29
CA PRO A 29 3.11 5.55 9.05
C PRO A 29 1.59 5.72 9.09
N VAL A 30 1.09 6.96 8.97
CA VAL A 30 -0.35 7.26 8.86
C VAL A 30 -0.93 6.71 7.56
N MET A 31 -0.15 6.66 6.49
CA MET A 31 -0.55 6.02 5.23
C MET A 31 -0.30 4.53 5.25
N MET A 32 0.87 4.07 5.69
CA MET A 32 1.24 2.64 5.68
C MET A 32 0.19 1.78 6.39
N ARG A 33 -0.33 2.24 7.54
CA ARG A 33 -1.37 1.52 8.31
C ARG A 33 -2.70 1.29 7.58
N ARG A 34 -2.89 1.89 6.41
CA ARG A 34 -4.13 1.83 5.63
C ARG A 34 -4.07 0.86 4.46
N TRP A 35 -2.88 0.40 4.08
CA TRP A 35 -2.71 -0.40 2.85
C TRP A 35 -1.52 -1.37 2.86
N LEU A 36 -0.44 -1.08 3.58
CA LEU A 36 0.81 -1.86 3.50
C LEU A 36 0.77 -3.03 4.48
N MET A 37 0.58 -4.24 3.97
CA MET A 37 0.51 -5.49 4.74
C MET A 37 -0.62 -5.53 5.80
N THR A 38 -1.55 -4.58 5.73
CA THR A 38 -2.60 -4.34 6.74
C THR A 38 -3.70 -3.45 6.15
N ASN A 39 -4.76 -3.19 6.91
CA ASN A 39 -5.73 -2.13 6.66
C ASN A 39 -6.07 -1.42 7.97
N GLU A 40 -6.81 -0.30 7.88
CA GLU A 40 -7.09 0.53 9.06
C GLU A 40 -7.86 -0.20 10.16
N GLY A 41 -8.70 -1.18 9.80
CA GLY A 41 -9.49 -1.96 10.75
C GLY A 41 -8.71 -3.05 11.49
N THR A 42 -7.65 -3.59 10.88
CA THR A 42 -6.86 -4.71 11.46
C THR A 42 -5.47 -4.30 11.94
N ASN A 43 -5.00 -3.11 11.59
CA ASN A 43 -3.70 -2.62 12.00
C ASN A 43 -3.59 -2.44 13.52
N LYS A 44 -2.52 -2.98 14.10
CA LYS A 44 -2.13 -2.76 15.51
C LYS A 44 -1.00 -1.76 15.64
N ILE A 45 0.02 -1.90 14.80
CA ILE A 45 1.24 -1.10 14.85
C ILE A 45 1.61 -0.71 13.41
N ALA A 46 1.97 0.56 13.23
CA ALA A 46 2.70 1.05 12.08
C ALA A 46 3.76 2.03 12.57
N VAL A 47 5.02 1.58 12.59
CA VAL A 47 6.17 2.39 12.99
C VAL A 47 7.15 2.46 11.85
N ASN A 48 7.76 3.64 11.67
CA ASN A 48 8.66 3.87 10.56
C ASN A 48 9.77 4.86 10.90
N GLU A 49 10.99 4.51 10.50
CA GLU A 49 12.19 5.33 10.60
C GLU A 49 12.74 5.59 9.18
N PRO A 50 12.28 6.64 8.47
CA PRO A 50 12.54 6.81 7.04
C PRO A 50 13.90 7.43 6.72
N TYR A 51 14.97 6.76 7.14
CA TYR A 51 16.36 7.07 6.80
C TYR A 51 17.12 5.79 6.43
N VAL A 52 18.23 5.89 5.70
CA VAL A 52 19.04 4.71 5.35
C VAL A 52 19.59 4.03 6.61
N GLY A 53 19.32 2.72 6.76
CA GLY A 53 19.57 1.93 7.97
C GLY A 53 18.44 1.99 9.01
N GLY A 54 17.43 2.84 8.81
CA GLY A 54 16.23 2.90 9.65
C GLY A 54 15.30 1.72 9.38
N ARG A 55 14.53 1.32 10.40
CA ARG A 55 13.63 0.17 10.35
C ARG A 55 12.18 0.57 10.19
N TRP A 56 11.41 -0.33 9.60
CA TRP A 56 9.95 -0.22 9.49
C TRP A 56 9.29 -1.48 10.04
N THR A 57 8.10 -1.34 10.62
CA THR A 57 7.32 -2.47 11.14
C THR A 57 5.83 -2.20 11.03
N ILE A 58 5.12 -3.17 10.47
CA ILE A 58 3.67 -3.27 10.47
C ILE A 58 3.28 -4.52 11.27
N VAL A 59 2.36 -4.36 12.22
CA VAL A 59 1.70 -5.48 12.90
C VAL A 59 0.22 -5.45 12.58
N ASP A 60 -0.28 -6.54 12.01
CA ASP A 60 -1.64 -6.74 11.56
C ASP A 60 -2.29 -7.86 12.38
N GLN A 61 -3.48 -7.63 12.93
CA GLN A 61 -4.21 -8.64 13.71
C GLN A 61 -5.43 -9.17 12.92
N ARG A 62 -5.41 -10.45 12.58
CA ARG A 62 -6.49 -11.15 11.86
C ARG A 62 -6.90 -12.39 12.65
N ASP A 63 -8.19 -12.52 12.93
CA ASP A 63 -8.76 -13.66 13.68
C ASP A 63 -8.04 -13.94 15.01
N GLY A 64 -7.57 -12.88 15.67
CA GLY A 64 -6.84 -12.95 16.94
C GLY A 64 -5.34 -13.26 16.81
N ILE A 65 -4.83 -13.53 15.60
CA ILE A 65 -3.42 -13.83 15.31
C ILE A 65 -2.71 -12.57 14.81
N GLU A 66 -1.51 -12.31 15.32
CA GLU A 66 -0.66 -11.20 14.89
C GLU A 66 0.35 -11.62 13.83
N TYR A 67 0.37 -10.86 12.73
CA TYR A 67 1.31 -11.00 11.64
C TYR A 67 2.20 -9.75 11.58
N THR A 68 3.50 -9.96 11.40
CA THR A 68 4.49 -8.88 11.41
C THR A 68 5.17 -8.82 10.06
N ALA A 69 5.11 -7.65 9.43
CA ALA A 69 5.97 -7.32 8.30
C ALA A 69 7.01 -6.30 8.76
N THR A 70 8.28 -6.51 8.43
CA THR A 70 9.37 -5.64 8.86
C THR A 70 10.49 -5.60 7.84
N GLY A 71 11.34 -4.57 7.94
CA GLY A 71 12.57 -4.47 7.18
C GLY A 71 13.37 -3.22 7.51
N GLU A 72 14.36 -2.96 6.68
CA GLU A 72 15.35 -1.89 6.81
C GLU A 72 15.51 -1.15 5.47
N TYR A 73 15.59 0.17 5.52
CA TYR A 73 15.82 0.99 4.33
C TYR A 73 17.28 0.93 3.89
N LEU A 74 17.53 0.46 2.67
CA LEU A 74 18.85 0.38 2.06
C LEU A 74 19.19 1.64 1.24
N LYS A 75 18.18 2.26 0.63
CA LYS A 75 18.32 3.49 -0.16
C LYS A 75 17.03 4.30 -0.13
N ILE A 76 17.17 5.62 0.02
CA ILE A 76 16.05 6.57 -0.03
C ILE A 76 16.50 7.78 -0.87
N GLU A 77 15.90 7.95 -2.05
CA GLU A 77 16.10 9.12 -2.91
C GLU A 77 14.72 9.68 -3.25
N ARG A 78 14.21 10.58 -2.43
CA ARG A 78 12.91 11.19 -2.61
C ARG A 78 12.89 12.09 -3.86
N PRO A 79 11.81 12.08 -4.68
CA PRO A 79 10.61 11.21 -4.59
C PRO A 79 10.69 9.96 -5.47
N ASN A 80 11.86 9.62 -6.03
CA ASN A 80 11.95 8.70 -7.16
C ASN A 80 12.35 7.27 -6.82
N LEU A 81 13.01 7.00 -5.70
CA LEU A 81 13.52 5.66 -5.41
C LEU A 81 13.51 5.31 -3.91
N LEU A 82 12.97 4.13 -3.61
CA LEU A 82 13.12 3.44 -2.34
C LEU A 82 13.65 2.03 -2.58
N ILE A 83 14.66 1.62 -1.81
CA ILE A 83 15.13 0.24 -1.76
C ILE A 83 15.17 -0.17 -0.30
N PHE A 84 14.52 -1.28 0.05
CA PHE A 84 14.41 -1.73 1.43
C PHE A 84 14.23 -3.23 1.50
N THR A 85 14.51 -3.81 2.66
CA THR A 85 14.27 -5.22 2.91
C THR A 85 12.84 -5.48 3.34
N PHE A 86 12.40 -6.73 3.16
CA PHE A 86 11.07 -7.20 3.57
C PHE A 86 11.19 -8.60 4.17
N GLN A 87 10.57 -8.78 5.33
CA GLN A 87 10.47 -10.06 5.99
C GLN A 87 9.11 -10.18 6.68
N MET A 88 8.55 -11.39 6.66
CA MET A 88 7.48 -11.80 7.56
C MET A 88 7.95 -13.02 8.38
N PRO A 89 8.45 -12.82 9.61
CA PRO A 89 9.08 -13.87 10.41
C PRO A 89 8.17 -15.08 10.69
N GLN A 90 6.85 -14.87 10.69
CA GLN A 90 5.86 -15.94 10.86
C GLN A 90 5.85 -16.95 9.70
N PHE A 91 6.32 -16.56 8.51
CA PHE A 91 6.31 -17.38 7.30
C PHE A 91 7.70 -17.83 6.87
N SER A 92 8.73 -16.99 7.08
CA SER A 92 10.09 -17.28 6.65
C SER A 92 11.14 -16.45 7.39
N GLU A 93 12.30 -17.06 7.60
CA GLU A 93 13.52 -16.37 8.06
C GLU A 93 14.25 -15.65 6.92
N LEU A 94 13.81 -15.84 5.67
CA LEU A 94 14.40 -15.21 4.50
C LEU A 94 13.99 -13.74 4.40
N ILE A 95 14.90 -12.93 3.88
CA ILE A 95 14.76 -11.48 3.76
C ILE A 95 14.78 -11.10 2.29
N ASP A 96 13.64 -10.68 1.78
CA ASP A 96 13.48 -10.20 0.41
C ASP A 96 13.98 -8.78 0.26
N ARG A 97 14.23 -8.38 -0.99
CA ARG A 97 14.57 -7.00 -1.34
C ARG A 97 13.49 -6.41 -2.21
N LEU A 98 12.94 -5.27 -1.76
CA LEU A 98 11.96 -4.48 -2.47
C LEU A 98 12.63 -3.23 -3.07
N THR A 99 12.22 -2.89 -4.28
CA THR A 99 12.61 -1.67 -4.99
C THR A 99 11.36 -0.99 -5.53
N VAL A 100 11.20 0.30 -5.24
CA VAL A 100 10.12 1.15 -5.72
C VAL A 100 10.74 2.29 -6.49
N GLU A 101 10.51 2.32 -7.79
CA GLU A 101 10.95 3.38 -8.70
C GLU A 101 9.73 4.19 -9.15
N LEU A 102 9.81 5.51 -9.04
CA LEU A 102 8.71 6.43 -9.35
C LEU A 102 9.14 7.43 -10.42
N ARG A 103 8.34 7.52 -11.47
CA ARG A 103 8.54 8.42 -12.61
C ARG A 103 7.31 9.28 -12.84
N GLU A 104 7.53 10.57 -13.03
CA GLU A 104 6.48 11.51 -13.40
C GLU A 104 5.94 11.21 -14.81
N LEU A 105 4.62 11.36 -14.98
CA LEU A 105 3.94 11.31 -16.27
C LEU A 105 3.32 12.69 -16.56
N GLU A 106 2.83 12.91 -17.78
CA GLU A 106 2.11 14.15 -18.12
C GLU A 106 0.92 14.39 -17.17
N LYS A 107 0.28 13.31 -16.71
CA LYS A 107 -0.73 13.33 -15.65
C LYS A 107 -0.42 12.22 -14.65
N GLY A 108 -0.15 12.59 -13.42
CA GLY A 108 0.15 11.66 -12.34
C GLY A 108 1.55 11.05 -12.44
N CYS A 109 1.67 9.77 -12.08
CA CYS A 109 2.95 9.09 -12.06
C CYS A 109 2.84 7.58 -12.33
N GLU A 110 3.99 6.99 -12.64
CA GLU A 110 4.18 5.56 -12.80
C GLU A 110 5.12 5.03 -11.71
N MET A 111 4.74 3.91 -11.11
CA MET A 111 5.55 3.16 -10.16
C MET A 111 5.96 1.83 -10.78
N THR A 112 7.26 1.54 -10.82
CA THR A 112 7.79 0.21 -11.05
C THR A 112 8.18 -0.37 -9.69
N PHE A 113 7.50 -1.44 -9.30
CA PHE A 113 7.79 -2.20 -8.09
C PHE A 113 8.51 -3.49 -8.48
N THR A 114 9.64 -3.77 -7.83
CA THR A 114 10.40 -5.01 -7.99
C THR A 114 10.60 -5.67 -6.63
N GLN A 115 10.27 -6.97 -6.53
CA GLN A 115 10.60 -7.81 -5.38
C GLN A 115 11.52 -8.93 -5.83
N VAL A 116 12.73 -8.98 -5.25
CA VAL A 116 13.61 -10.15 -5.31
C VAL A 116 13.23 -11.06 -4.16
N ILE A 117 12.62 -12.20 -4.49
CA ILE A 117 12.07 -13.18 -3.56
C ILE A 117 13.10 -14.27 -3.34
N ASN A 118 13.48 -14.52 -2.09
CA ASN A 118 14.35 -15.64 -1.75
C ASN A 118 13.50 -16.88 -1.48
N VAL A 119 13.86 -17.99 -2.13
CA VAL A 119 13.14 -19.26 -2.04
C VAL A 119 14.07 -20.29 -1.38
N ALA A 120 13.67 -20.79 -0.21
CA ALA A 120 14.37 -21.88 0.46
C ALA A 120 14.04 -23.22 -0.21
N HIS A 121 15.04 -24.10 -0.31
CA HIS A 121 14.92 -25.45 -0.84
C HIS A 121 15.29 -26.47 0.24
N GLU A 122 14.64 -27.62 0.18
CA GLU A 122 15.04 -28.80 0.94
C GLU A 122 16.18 -29.54 0.21
N GLU A 123 16.96 -30.35 0.93
CA GLU A 123 18.17 -30.98 0.38
C GLU A 123 17.89 -31.97 -0.76
N ASP A 124 16.68 -32.54 -0.82
CA ASP A 124 16.23 -33.55 -1.77
C ASP A 124 15.36 -33.00 -2.91
N TRP A 125 15.16 -31.68 -2.99
CA TRP A 125 14.41 -31.06 -4.07
C TRP A 125 15.07 -31.25 -5.44
N THR A 126 14.25 -31.62 -6.42
CA THR A 126 14.64 -31.64 -7.83
C THR A 126 14.57 -30.23 -8.44
N GLU A 127 15.13 -30.07 -9.64
CA GLU A 127 14.97 -28.82 -10.42
C GLU A 127 13.49 -28.46 -10.64
N ALA A 128 12.62 -29.47 -10.81
CA ALA A 128 11.19 -29.25 -10.99
C ALA A 128 10.50 -28.78 -9.70
N ASP A 129 10.93 -29.27 -8.53
CA ASP A 129 10.42 -28.82 -7.23
C ASP A 129 10.81 -27.36 -6.96
N ILE A 130 12.05 -27.00 -7.30
CA ILE A 130 12.55 -25.63 -7.21
C ILE A 130 11.75 -24.69 -8.13
N GLU A 131 11.55 -25.06 -9.39
CA GLU A 131 10.78 -24.26 -10.35
C GLU A 131 9.33 -24.08 -9.90
N LYS A 132 8.71 -25.15 -9.36
CA LYS A 132 7.38 -25.08 -8.80
C LYS A 132 7.32 -24.12 -7.61
N ALA A 133 8.29 -24.19 -6.69
CA ALA A 133 8.38 -23.31 -5.55
C ALA A 133 8.58 -21.84 -5.97
N HIS A 134 9.36 -21.57 -7.02
CA HIS A 134 9.49 -20.24 -7.61
C HIS A 134 8.14 -19.71 -8.09
N GLY A 135 7.40 -20.52 -8.85
CA GLY A 135 6.08 -20.16 -9.35
C GLY A 135 5.09 -19.86 -8.22
N GLU A 136 5.04 -20.69 -7.18
CA GLU A 136 4.15 -20.49 -6.02
C GLU A 136 4.49 -19.21 -5.23
N ASN A 137 5.79 -18.97 -4.96
CA ASN A 137 6.25 -17.76 -4.27
C ASN A 137 5.99 -16.48 -5.10
N TYR A 138 6.23 -16.55 -6.41
CA TYR A 138 5.91 -15.47 -7.35
C TYR A 138 4.42 -15.16 -7.32
N SER A 139 3.56 -16.16 -7.57
CA SER A 139 2.11 -15.95 -7.67
C SER A 139 1.48 -15.49 -6.35
N GLY A 140 1.95 -16.02 -5.22
CA GLY A 140 1.50 -15.58 -3.89
C GLY A 140 1.86 -14.11 -3.63
N SER A 141 3.10 -13.73 -3.94
CA SER A 141 3.57 -12.34 -3.79
C SER A 141 2.82 -11.39 -4.73
N GLU A 142 2.68 -11.77 -6.01
CA GLU A 142 1.96 -10.98 -7.02
C GLU A 142 0.50 -10.75 -6.60
N HIS A 143 -0.18 -11.78 -6.11
CA HIS A 143 -1.55 -11.65 -5.62
C HIS A 143 -1.66 -10.68 -4.44
N GLY A 144 -0.78 -10.80 -3.43
CA GLY A 144 -0.76 -9.91 -2.28
C GLY A 144 -0.53 -8.45 -2.66
N TRP A 145 0.49 -8.18 -3.47
CA TRP A 145 0.79 -6.83 -3.95
C TRP A 145 -0.30 -6.24 -4.84
N ASN A 146 -0.98 -7.06 -5.64
CA ASN A 146 -2.13 -6.62 -6.43
C ASN A 146 -3.24 -6.02 -5.56
N LEU A 147 -3.60 -6.71 -4.48
CA LEU A 147 -4.64 -6.24 -3.55
C LEU A 147 -4.21 -4.94 -2.86
N MET A 148 -2.97 -4.90 -2.36
CA MET A 148 -2.44 -3.73 -1.66
C MET A 148 -2.32 -2.50 -2.56
N PHE A 149 -1.83 -2.65 -3.79
CA PHE A 149 -1.74 -1.54 -4.74
C PHE A 149 -3.10 -1.08 -5.24
N GLY A 150 -4.10 -1.96 -5.32
CA GLY A 150 -5.49 -1.56 -5.56
C GLY A 150 -6.02 -0.65 -4.45
N GLY A 151 -5.88 -1.07 -3.19
CA GLY A 151 -6.27 -0.25 -2.04
C GLY A 151 -5.53 1.08 -1.97
N LEU A 152 -4.21 1.08 -2.20
CA LEU A 152 -3.41 2.31 -2.26
C LEU A 152 -3.89 3.25 -3.37
N LYS A 153 -4.13 2.73 -4.58
CA LYS A 153 -4.62 3.53 -5.70
C LYS A 153 -5.94 4.21 -5.37
N ASP A 154 -6.86 3.48 -4.76
CA ASP A 154 -8.19 4.00 -4.44
C ASP A 154 -8.15 5.02 -3.30
N ILE A 155 -7.30 4.83 -2.29
CA ILE A 155 -7.04 5.84 -1.26
C ILE A 155 -6.47 7.12 -1.89
N LEU A 156 -5.46 7.00 -2.75
CA LEU A 156 -4.83 8.16 -3.39
C LEU A 156 -5.76 8.88 -4.38
N SER A 157 -6.73 8.17 -4.96
CA SER A 157 -7.71 8.79 -5.86
C SER A 157 -8.56 9.89 -5.17
N LEU A 158 -8.70 9.83 -3.84
CA LEU A 158 -9.42 10.84 -3.05
C LEU A 158 -8.77 12.22 -3.11
N TYR A 159 -7.49 12.33 -3.48
CA TYR A 159 -6.86 13.64 -3.71
C TYR A 159 -7.56 14.43 -4.83
N ALA A 160 -8.17 13.77 -5.83
CA ALA A 160 -8.95 14.45 -6.85
C ALA A 160 -10.20 15.13 -6.26
N LEU A 161 -10.92 14.42 -5.37
CA LEU A 161 -12.06 14.99 -4.64
C LEU A 161 -11.63 16.17 -3.75
N ILE A 162 -10.50 16.03 -3.05
CA ILE A 162 -9.95 17.07 -2.20
C ILE A 162 -9.60 18.32 -3.02
N GLN A 163 -9.01 18.16 -4.20
CA GLN A 163 -8.72 19.26 -5.11
C GLN A 163 -9.99 19.91 -5.68
N GLN A 164 -11.03 19.13 -5.98
CA GLN A 164 -12.32 19.64 -6.45
C GLN A 164 -13.03 20.50 -5.39
N ILE A 165 -12.98 20.08 -4.12
CA ILE A 165 -13.58 20.82 -3.00
C ILE A 165 -12.70 22.01 -2.59
N GLY A 166 -11.37 21.82 -2.61
CA GLY A 166 -10.37 22.69 -2.01
C GLY A 166 -10.02 22.22 -0.59
N PRO A 167 -8.73 21.97 -0.27
CA PRO A 167 -8.33 21.40 1.02
C PRO A 167 -8.68 22.29 2.23
N GLU A 168 -8.52 23.61 2.11
CA GLU A 168 -8.94 24.57 3.14
C GLU A 168 -10.45 24.53 3.39
N ARG A 169 -11.25 24.52 2.32
CA ARG A 169 -12.71 24.44 2.40
C ARG A 169 -13.18 23.11 3.00
N LEU A 170 -12.51 22.02 2.68
CA LEU A 170 -12.83 20.69 3.21
C LEU A 170 -12.73 20.67 4.74
N ALA A 171 -11.72 21.36 5.30
CA ALA A 171 -11.54 21.46 6.75
C ALA A 171 -12.69 22.21 7.47
N GLU A 172 -13.43 23.06 6.77
CA GLU A 172 -14.57 23.82 7.31
C GLU A 172 -15.91 23.09 7.18
N LEU A 173 -15.98 22.01 6.39
CA LEU A 173 -17.21 21.26 6.16
C LEU A 173 -17.60 20.41 7.39
N SER A 174 -18.90 20.36 7.66
CA SER A 174 -19.46 19.42 8.64
C SER A 174 -19.24 17.96 8.19
N ASP A 175 -19.16 17.04 9.15
CA ASP A 175 -19.02 15.61 8.85
C ASP A 175 -20.14 15.11 7.94
N GLN A 176 -21.38 15.56 8.13
CA GLN A 176 -22.49 15.17 7.25
C GLN A 176 -22.29 15.64 5.80
N ALA A 177 -21.74 16.85 5.61
CA ALA A 177 -21.43 17.34 4.28
C ALA A 177 -20.30 16.52 3.63
N LEU A 178 -19.29 16.13 4.40
CA LEU A 178 -18.21 15.26 3.93
C LEU A 178 -18.69 13.85 3.58
N LYS A 179 -19.60 13.27 4.39
CA LYS A 179 -20.24 11.99 4.06
C LYS A 179 -20.93 12.05 2.71
N ASN A 180 -21.70 13.11 2.48
CA ASN A 180 -22.45 13.31 1.25
C ASN A 180 -21.55 13.60 0.04
N ALA A 181 -20.37 14.19 0.24
CA ALA A 181 -19.41 14.47 -0.85
C ALA A 181 -18.98 13.20 -1.61
N GLY A 182 -19.01 12.04 -0.94
CA GLY A 182 -18.73 10.75 -1.58
C GLY A 182 -19.78 10.36 -2.61
N GLU A 183 -21.06 10.71 -2.39
CA GLU A 183 -22.11 10.30 -3.32
C GLU A 183 -21.93 10.93 -4.69
N ASP A 184 -21.67 12.24 -4.74
CA ASP A 184 -21.49 12.94 -6.00
C ASP A 184 -20.21 12.50 -6.71
N TYR A 185 -19.13 12.29 -5.96
CA TYR A 185 -17.84 11.89 -6.50
C TYR A 185 -17.84 10.46 -7.06
N PHE A 186 -18.32 9.47 -6.29
CA PHE A 186 -18.28 8.07 -6.74
C PHE A 186 -19.36 7.74 -7.78
N LYS A 187 -20.53 8.39 -7.74
CA LYS A 187 -21.58 8.15 -8.75
C LYS A 187 -21.19 8.71 -10.13
N ASN A 188 -20.42 9.79 -10.18
CA ASN A 188 -20.18 10.52 -11.43
C ASN A 188 -18.74 10.42 -11.96
N GLU A 189 -17.74 10.29 -11.09
CA GLU A 189 -16.33 10.48 -11.49
C GLU A 189 -15.43 9.27 -11.20
N ASN A 190 -15.71 8.48 -10.16
CA ASN A 190 -14.79 7.41 -9.71
C ASN A 190 -15.48 6.13 -9.22
N ALA A 191 -16.39 5.59 -10.03
CA ALA A 191 -17.17 4.40 -9.68
C ALA A 191 -16.35 3.11 -9.48
N GLN A 192 -15.11 3.05 -9.95
CA GLN A 192 -14.24 1.88 -9.78
C GLN A 192 -13.58 1.85 -8.39
N ALA A 193 -13.15 3.00 -7.86
CA ALA A 193 -12.51 3.08 -6.55
C ALA A 193 -13.45 2.74 -5.38
N ILE A 194 -14.77 2.90 -5.58
CA ILE A 194 -15.76 2.66 -4.52
C ILE A 194 -15.69 1.23 -3.96
N TYR A 195 -15.30 0.23 -4.77
CA TYR A 195 -15.28 -1.17 -4.34
C TYR A 195 -14.19 -1.43 -3.31
N SER A 196 -12.95 -0.97 -3.55
CA SER A 196 -11.89 -1.16 -2.56
C SER A 196 -12.10 -0.24 -1.36
N LEU A 197 -12.60 0.98 -1.55
CA LEU A 197 -12.90 1.87 -0.43
C LEU A 197 -14.02 1.32 0.47
N ARG A 198 -14.99 0.59 -0.07
CA ARG A 198 -15.97 -0.19 0.71
C ARG A 198 -15.31 -1.32 1.46
N TYR A 199 -14.49 -2.12 0.78
CA TYR A 199 -13.76 -3.22 1.40
C TYR A 199 -12.86 -2.75 2.55
N LEU A 200 -12.25 -1.58 2.42
CA LEU A 200 -11.41 -0.95 3.44
C LEU A 200 -12.23 -0.21 4.52
N GLY A 201 -13.57 -0.14 4.39
CA GLY A 201 -14.45 0.47 5.39
C GLY A 201 -14.57 2.00 5.32
N TYR A 202 -14.06 2.65 4.26
CA TYR A 202 -14.14 4.10 4.07
C TYR A 202 -15.48 4.55 3.48
N VAL A 203 -16.15 3.69 2.73
CA VAL A 203 -17.44 3.98 2.08
C VAL A 203 -18.45 2.90 2.48
N GLU A 204 -19.70 3.29 2.69
CA GLU A 204 -20.77 2.35 3.04
C GLU A 204 -21.02 1.32 1.92
N HIS A 205 -21.41 0.09 2.29
CA HIS A 205 -21.69 -0.96 1.31
C HIS A 205 -22.94 -0.70 0.47
N GLU A 206 -23.99 -0.16 1.10
CA GLU A 206 -25.32 0.03 0.50
C GLU A 206 -25.51 1.43 -0.11
N SER A 207 -24.60 2.37 0.16
CA SER A 207 -24.65 3.75 -0.35
C SER A 207 -23.28 4.17 -0.90
N ALA A 208 -23.16 5.40 -1.40
CA ALA A 208 -21.88 5.99 -1.78
C ALA A 208 -21.38 7.02 -0.75
N LEU A 209 -21.95 6.99 0.46
CA LEU A 209 -21.55 7.87 1.56
C LEU A 209 -20.24 7.39 2.18
N PHE A 210 -19.41 8.35 2.57
CA PHE A 210 -18.27 8.02 3.45
C PHE A 210 -18.76 7.58 4.83
N THR A 211 -18.07 6.62 5.41
CA THR A 211 -18.21 6.27 6.83
C THR A 211 -17.53 7.33 7.71
N ASP A 212 -17.66 7.25 9.03
CA ASP A 212 -16.92 8.13 9.94
C ASP A 212 -15.39 7.99 9.75
N VAL A 213 -14.92 6.77 9.47
CA VAL A 213 -13.52 6.48 9.16
C VAL A 213 -13.13 7.09 7.82
N GLY A 214 -14.00 7.00 6.80
CA GLY A 214 -13.80 7.67 5.52
C GLY A 214 -13.70 9.20 5.63
N VAL A 215 -14.52 9.81 6.47
CA VAL A 215 -14.44 11.26 6.75
C VAL A 215 -13.12 11.61 7.43
N GLN A 216 -12.65 10.81 8.38
CA GLN A 216 -11.35 11.02 9.02
C GLN A 216 -10.19 10.88 8.03
N LEU A 217 -10.25 9.90 7.12
CA LEU A 217 -9.30 9.75 6.03
C LEU A 217 -9.26 11.01 5.16
N LEU A 218 -10.42 11.50 4.69
CA LEU A 218 -10.50 12.70 3.85
C LEU A 218 -9.87 13.92 4.53
N LYS A 219 -10.20 14.16 5.80
CA LYS A 219 -9.64 15.27 6.57
C LYS A 219 -8.12 15.16 6.68
N GLN A 220 -7.60 13.96 6.95
CA GLN A 220 -6.17 13.74 7.04
C GLN A 220 -5.48 14.00 5.69
N LEU A 221 -6.01 13.44 4.60
CA LEU A 221 -5.45 13.66 3.27
C LEU A 221 -5.53 15.14 2.85
N ALA A 222 -6.55 15.87 3.29
CA ALA A 222 -6.66 17.32 3.03
C ALA A 222 -5.60 18.13 3.78
N VAL A 223 -5.27 17.74 5.02
CA VAL A 223 -4.13 18.32 5.76
C VAL A 223 -2.83 18.05 5.03
N ASP A 224 -2.63 16.83 4.52
CA ASP A 224 -1.43 16.47 3.77
C ASP A 224 -1.39 17.19 2.40
N ALA A 225 -2.53 17.59 1.84
CA ALA A 225 -2.66 18.27 0.56
C ALA A 225 -2.24 19.75 0.58
N ASN A 226 -2.25 20.39 1.74
CA ASN A 226 -1.80 21.77 1.97
C ASN A 226 -0.27 21.87 2.05
#